data_AF-A0A7C7IAI4-F1
#
_entry.id   AF-A0A7C7IAI4-F1
#
_cell.length_a   1.000
_cell.length_b   1.000
_cell.length_c   1.000
_cell.angle_alpha   90.00
_cell.angle_beta   90.00
_cell.angle_gamma   90.00
#
_symmetry.space_group_name_H-M   'P 1'
#
loop_
_entity.id
_entity.type
_entity.pdbx_description
1 polymer ?
#
loop_
_entity_poly.entity_id
_entity_poly.type
_entity_poly.pdbx_seq_one_letter_code
_entity_poly.pdbx_strand_id
1 'polypeptide(L)'
;MARLVSPDGEVTIDLDERSVDAPAQLAYAALAPSEIPALPAKFKATGKAFELTSESPLLKPITITVALSTANAALAAGNADNIIIQHHTVGAWTPLATAVDFQASTATAKVDSLSLFALTVLEPELDPTPTPASTPAQIALPTSAPPEPTLVPTVSTPRVRPHGRPTARR
;
A
#
# COMPACT_ATOMS: atom_id res chain seq x y z
N MET A 1 -20.62 30.42 -0.28
CA MET A 1 -19.98 29.08 -0.13
C MET A 1 -20.29 28.51 1.24
N ALA A 2 -20.68 27.24 1.33
CA ALA A 2 -20.87 26.54 2.61
C ALA A 2 -19.85 25.40 2.71
N ARG A 3 -19.31 25.16 3.90
CA ARG A 3 -18.27 24.14 4.12
C ARG A 3 -18.63 23.31 5.33
N LEU A 4 -18.57 21.99 5.18
CA LEU A 4 -18.70 21.01 6.26
C LEU A 4 -17.32 20.36 6.47
N VAL A 5 -16.95 20.18 7.73
CA VAL A 5 -15.70 19.50 8.11
C VAL A 5 -16.07 18.36 9.05
N SER A 6 -15.49 17.18 8.84
CA SER A 6 -15.71 16.03 9.70
C SER A 6 -15.23 16.31 11.13
N PRO A 7 -15.77 15.60 12.14
CA PRO A 7 -15.32 15.75 13.53
C PRO A 7 -13.81 15.57 13.72
N ASP A 8 -13.22 14.67 12.93
CA ASP A 8 -11.78 14.36 12.97
C ASP A 8 -10.93 15.34 12.14
N GLY A 9 -11.53 16.25 11.37
CA GLY A 9 -10.83 17.19 10.49
C GLY A 9 -10.30 16.59 9.18
N GLU A 10 -10.41 15.27 9.02
CA GLU A 10 -9.86 14.52 7.89
C GLU A 10 -10.69 14.65 6.59
N VAL A 11 -11.96 15.01 6.67
CA VAL A 11 -12.83 15.15 5.50
C VAL A 11 -13.42 16.56 5.50
N THR A 12 -13.26 17.25 4.37
CA THR A 12 -13.87 18.55 4.09
C THR A 12 -14.80 18.40 2.90
N ILE A 13 -16.01 18.94 3.03
CA ILE A 13 -16.99 19.01 1.97
C ILE A 13 -17.25 20.49 1.68
N ASP A 14 -17.00 20.89 0.44
CA ASP A 14 -17.23 22.23 -0.05
C ASP A 14 -18.46 22.27 -0.95
N LEU A 15 -19.40 23.15 -0.61
CA LEU A 15 -20.65 23.36 -1.33
C LEU A 15 -20.62 24.74 -1.97
N ASP A 16 -20.64 24.72 -3.31
CA ASP A 16 -20.78 25.90 -4.14
C ASP A 16 -22.13 26.60 -3.92
N GLU A 17 -22.20 27.86 -4.32
CA GLU A 17 -23.43 28.63 -4.23
C GLU A 17 -24.54 28.02 -5.10
N ARG A 18 -25.73 27.87 -4.48
CA ARG A 18 -26.89 27.17 -5.06
C ARG A 18 -26.64 25.69 -5.36
N SER A 19 -25.82 25.01 -4.55
CA SER A 19 -25.76 23.53 -4.57
C SER A 19 -27.04 22.89 -4.02
N VAL A 20 -27.83 23.63 -3.25
CA VAL A 20 -29.15 23.26 -2.73
C VAL A 20 -30.14 24.39 -2.99
N ASP A 21 -31.41 24.06 -3.23
CA ASP A 21 -32.47 25.03 -3.58
C ASP A 21 -32.98 25.82 -2.35
N ALA A 22 -32.89 25.20 -1.18
CA ALA A 22 -33.30 25.72 0.12
C ALA A 22 -32.15 25.57 1.13
N PRO A 23 -32.19 26.28 2.28
CA PRO A 23 -31.29 25.99 3.39
C PRO A 23 -31.51 24.53 3.82
N ALA A 24 -30.58 23.67 3.43
CA ALA A 24 -30.63 22.24 3.71
C ALA A 24 -29.50 21.89 4.67
N GLN A 25 -29.79 21.04 5.65
CA GLN A 25 -28.76 20.48 6.49
C GLN A 25 -28.06 19.34 5.76
N LEU A 26 -26.72 19.38 5.74
CA LEU A 26 -25.89 18.26 5.30
C LEU A 26 -25.40 17.53 6.56
N ALA A 27 -25.68 16.24 6.64
CA ALA A 27 -25.21 15.38 7.71
C ALA A 27 -24.03 14.54 7.22
N TYR A 28 -23.03 14.42 8.08
CA TYR A 28 -21.87 13.57 7.89
C TYR A 28 -21.88 12.48 8.97
N ALA A 29 -21.79 11.23 8.55
CA ALA A 29 -21.66 10.08 9.44
C ALA A 29 -20.41 9.29 9.05
N ALA A 30 -19.43 9.20 9.94
CA ALA A 30 -18.30 8.31 9.74
C ALA A 30 -18.75 6.86 9.93
N LEU A 31 -18.31 5.97 9.04
CA LEU A 31 -18.66 4.56 9.07
C LEU A 31 -17.51 3.70 9.56
N ALA A 32 -17.83 2.74 10.42
CA ALA A 32 -16.87 1.74 10.85
C ALA A 32 -16.59 0.73 9.73
N PRO A 33 -15.43 0.03 9.74
CA PRO A 33 -15.09 -0.96 8.72
C PRO A 33 -16.13 -2.06 8.53
N SER A 34 -16.88 -2.39 9.59
CA SER A 34 -17.97 -3.38 9.57
C SER A 34 -19.23 -2.89 8.86
N GLU A 35 -19.40 -1.58 8.72
CA GLU A 35 -20.55 -0.94 8.04
C GLU A 35 -20.27 -0.70 6.56
N ILE A 36 -19.00 -0.79 6.15
CA ILE A 36 -18.60 -0.62 4.75
C ILE A 36 -19.03 -1.85 3.95
N PRO A 37 -19.85 -1.69 2.89
CA PRO A 37 -20.17 -2.79 1.99
C PRO A 37 -18.92 -3.45 1.40
N ALA A 38 -19.02 -4.72 1.02
CA ALA A 38 -17.91 -5.45 0.43
C ALA A 38 -17.33 -4.71 -0.78
N LEU A 39 -16.04 -4.38 -0.73
CA LEU A 39 -15.35 -3.68 -1.82
C LEU A 39 -15.02 -4.64 -2.96
N PRO A 40 -14.88 -4.14 -4.21
CA PRO A 40 -14.41 -4.98 -5.30
C PRO A 40 -12.99 -5.49 -5.03
N ALA A 41 -12.69 -6.74 -5.40
CA ALA A 41 -11.47 -7.46 -4.99
C ALA A 41 -10.14 -6.74 -5.25
N LYS A 42 -10.09 -5.89 -6.29
CA LYS A 42 -8.92 -5.09 -6.66
C LYS A 42 -8.67 -3.87 -5.77
N PHE A 43 -9.61 -3.53 -4.89
CA PHE A 43 -9.52 -2.36 -4.02
C PHE A 43 -9.36 -2.76 -2.55
N LYS A 44 -8.49 -2.04 -1.84
CA LYS A 44 -8.37 -2.11 -0.39
C LYS A 44 -9.07 -0.91 0.25
N ALA A 45 -9.81 -1.17 1.32
CA ALA A 45 -10.35 -0.12 2.18
C ALA A 45 -9.19 0.57 2.91
N THR A 46 -9.16 1.90 2.89
CA THR A 46 -8.22 2.68 3.73
C THR A 46 -8.74 2.86 5.17
N GLY A 47 -9.97 2.42 5.45
CA GLY A 47 -10.67 2.70 6.70
C GLY A 47 -11.33 4.08 6.74
N LYS A 48 -11.18 4.91 5.71
CA LYS A 48 -11.93 6.18 5.57
C LYS A 48 -13.18 5.92 4.73
N ALA A 49 -14.29 5.67 5.41
CA ALA A 49 -15.61 5.64 4.80
C ALA A 49 -16.58 6.51 5.61
N PHE A 50 -17.48 7.17 4.91
CA PHE A 50 -18.46 8.06 5.50
C PHE A 50 -19.70 8.13 4.61
N GLU A 51 -20.84 8.31 5.26
CA GLU A 51 -22.11 8.58 4.60
C GLU A 51 -22.39 10.08 4.65
N LEU A 52 -22.82 10.63 3.51
CA LEU A 52 -23.39 11.96 3.43
C LEU A 52 -24.87 11.84 3.13
N THR A 53 -25.68 12.54 3.91
CA THR A 53 -27.11 12.68 3.67
C THR A 53 -27.50 14.15 3.72
N SER A 54 -28.47 14.54 2.91
CA SER A 54 -29.04 15.89 2.98
C SER A 54 -30.55 15.82 2.93
N GLU A 55 -31.19 16.80 3.56
CA GLU A 55 -32.63 16.97 3.56
C GLU A 55 -33.17 17.38 2.19
N SER A 56 -32.32 17.93 1.32
CA SER A 56 -32.69 18.36 -0.03
C SER A 56 -31.78 17.73 -1.08
N PRO A 57 -32.30 17.45 -2.29
CA PRO A 57 -31.48 16.97 -3.39
C PRO A 57 -30.44 18.04 -3.79
N LEU A 58 -29.27 17.57 -4.22
CA LEU A 58 -28.25 18.45 -4.78
C LEU A 58 -28.69 18.96 -6.16
N LEU A 59 -28.61 20.27 -6.35
CA LEU A 59 -28.79 20.93 -7.66
C LEU A 59 -27.50 20.99 -8.46
N LYS A 60 -26.35 20.94 -7.78
CA LYS A 60 -25.01 21.00 -8.36
C LYS A 60 -24.09 20.00 -7.69
N PRO A 61 -23.05 19.53 -8.40
CA PRO A 61 -22.03 18.71 -7.80
C PRO A 61 -21.29 19.48 -6.70
N ILE A 62 -21.02 18.80 -5.59
CA ILE A 62 -20.23 19.28 -4.46
C ILE A 62 -18.81 18.71 -4.53
N THR A 63 -17.88 19.33 -3.83
CA THR A 63 -16.48 18.90 -3.80
C THR A 63 -16.16 18.26 -2.46
N ILE A 64 -15.74 17.00 -2.48
CA ILE A 64 -15.27 16.26 -1.32
C ILE A 64 -13.75 16.27 -1.33
N THR A 65 -13.14 16.61 -0.21
CA THR A 65 -11.70 16.55 0.03
C THR A 65 -11.43 15.65 1.22
N VAL A 66 -10.64 14.59 1.03
CA VAL A 66 -10.28 13.61 2.05
C VAL A 66 -8.78 13.71 2.28
N ALA A 67 -8.36 13.80 3.54
CA ALA A 67 -6.96 13.77 3.94
C ALA A 67 -6.36 12.38 3.67
N LEU A 68 -5.15 12.38 3.13
CA LEU A 68 -4.36 11.19 2.86
C LEU A 68 -3.30 11.05 3.93
N SER A 69 -3.13 9.82 4.40
CA SER A 69 -2.05 9.48 5.31
C SER A 69 -0.92 8.79 4.54
N THR A 70 0.29 8.75 5.09
CA THR A 70 1.44 8.04 4.50
C THR A 70 1.14 6.57 4.23
N ALA A 71 0.28 5.94 5.04
CA ALA A 71 -0.19 4.57 4.81
C ALA A 71 -0.97 4.43 3.49
N ASN A 72 -1.80 5.42 3.13
CA ASN A 72 -2.54 5.41 1.87
C ASN A 72 -1.59 5.50 0.68
N ALA A 73 -0.60 6.38 0.75
CA ALA A 73 0.43 6.51 -0.28
C ALA A 73 1.27 5.23 -0.41
N ALA A 74 1.62 4.59 0.71
CA ALA A 74 2.35 3.32 0.71
C ALA A 74 1.55 2.19 0.05
N LEU A 75 0.26 2.06 0.39
CA LEU A 75 -0.64 1.08 -0.26
C LEU A 75 -0.77 1.35 -1.77
N ALA A 76 -0.75 2.62 -2.16
CA ALA A 76 -0.85 3.05 -3.55
C ALA A 76 0.47 2.93 -4.32
N ALA A 77 1.55 2.46 -3.68
CA ALA A 77 2.92 2.49 -4.21
C ALA A 77 3.37 3.89 -4.69
N GLY A 78 2.83 4.95 -4.07
CA GLY A 78 3.09 6.34 -4.45
C GLY A 78 2.42 6.80 -5.74
N ASN A 79 1.50 6.00 -6.32
CA ASN A 79 0.77 6.37 -7.52
C ASN A 79 -0.57 7.03 -7.17
N ALA A 80 -0.81 8.24 -7.67
CA ALA A 80 -2.05 8.98 -7.49
C ALA A 80 -3.26 8.24 -8.08
N ASP A 81 -3.09 7.60 -9.25
CA ASP A 81 -4.17 6.89 -9.94
C ASP A 81 -4.67 5.67 -9.16
N ASN A 82 -3.86 5.17 -8.22
CA ASN A 82 -4.24 4.06 -7.35
C ASN A 82 -5.13 4.52 -6.19
N ILE A 83 -5.22 5.81 -5.86
CA ILE A 83 -6.06 6.31 -4.77
C ILE A 83 -7.37 6.83 -5.35
N ILE A 84 -8.46 6.13 -5.06
CA ILE A 84 -9.77 6.38 -5.67
C ILE A 84 -10.83 6.50 -4.58
N ILE A 85 -11.57 7.61 -4.61
CA ILE A 85 -12.81 7.78 -3.83
C ILE A 85 -13.92 7.05 -4.61
N GLN A 86 -14.53 6.06 -3.97
CA GLN A 86 -15.68 5.35 -4.53
C GLN A 86 -16.96 5.83 -3.86
N HIS A 87 -18.01 6.00 -4.63
CA HIS A 87 -19.37 6.12 -4.10
C HIS A 87 -20.05 4.75 -4.18
N HIS A 88 -20.92 4.45 -3.23
CA HIS A 88 -21.74 3.26 -3.26
C HIS A 88 -23.19 3.63 -3.59
N THR A 89 -23.68 3.22 -4.77
CA THR A 89 -25.05 3.47 -5.23
C THR A 89 -25.76 2.15 -5.48
N VAL A 90 -26.92 1.96 -4.84
CA VAL A 90 -27.83 0.81 -5.09
C VAL A 90 -27.11 -0.56 -5.07
N GLY A 91 -26.15 -0.74 -4.16
CA GLY A 91 -25.42 -2.02 -4.00
C GLY A 91 -24.16 -2.16 -4.85
N ALA A 92 -23.75 -1.13 -5.59
CA ALA A 92 -22.55 -1.14 -6.42
C ALA A 92 -21.60 0.00 -6.04
N TRP A 93 -20.29 -0.29 -6.08
CA TRP A 93 -19.24 0.72 -5.92
C TRP A 93 -18.84 1.29 -7.28
N THR A 94 -18.91 2.62 -7.40
CA THR A 94 -18.52 3.34 -8.60
C THR A 94 -17.31 4.24 -8.26
N PRO A 95 -16.20 4.11 -9.01
CA PRO A 95 -15.06 5.00 -8.84
C PRO A 95 -15.38 6.41 -9.33
N LEU A 96 -15.05 7.41 -8.52
CA LEU A 96 -15.16 8.82 -8.89
C LEU A 96 -13.84 9.33 -9.47
N ALA A 97 -13.93 10.36 -10.31
CA ALA A 97 -12.77 11.11 -10.77
C ALA A 97 -12.10 11.80 -9.57
N THR A 98 -11.04 11.15 -9.06
CA THR A 98 -10.33 11.56 -7.86
C THR A 98 -9.03 12.24 -8.26
N ALA A 99 -8.85 13.48 -7.84
CA ALA A 99 -7.61 14.23 -7.98
C ALA A 99 -6.81 14.11 -6.68
N VAL A 100 -5.63 13.53 -6.76
CA VAL A 100 -4.77 13.28 -5.59
C VAL A 100 -3.62 14.26 -5.61
N ASP A 101 -3.44 14.96 -4.48
CA ASP A 101 -2.31 15.83 -4.22
C ASP A 101 -1.49 15.27 -3.05
N PHE A 102 -0.34 14.67 -3.35
CA PHE A 102 0.56 14.15 -2.32
C PHE A 102 1.29 15.24 -1.54
N GLN A 103 1.44 16.46 -2.08
CA GLN A 103 2.07 17.58 -1.37
C GLN A 103 1.14 18.12 -0.29
N ALA A 104 -0.13 18.32 -0.64
CA ALA A 104 -1.19 18.67 0.30
C ALA A 104 -1.65 17.47 1.15
N SER A 105 -1.29 16.25 0.75
CA SER A 105 -1.78 15.00 1.34
C SER A 105 -3.32 14.96 1.33
N THR A 106 -3.93 15.21 0.17
CA THR A 106 -5.39 15.23 0.00
C THR A 106 -5.82 14.52 -1.28
N ALA A 107 -7.01 13.93 -1.24
CA ALA A 107 -7.73 13.40 -2.40
C ALA A 107 -9.04 14.14 -2.54
N THR A 108 -9.29 14.70 -3.73
CA THR A 108 -10.46 15.51 -4.02
C THR A 108 -11.32 14.86 -5.09
N ALA A 109 -12.63 14.76 -4.88
CA ALA A 109 -13.58 14.25 -5.87
C ALA A 109 -14.83 15.13 -5.94
N LYS A 110 -15.45 15.20 -7.12
CA LYS A 110 -16.73 15.88 -7.33
C LYS A 110 -17.86 14.86 -7.38
N VAL A 111 -18.95 15.16 -6.69
CA VAL A 111 -20.11 14.25 -6.59
C VAL A 111 -21.42 15.03 -6.72
N ASP A 112 -22.33 14.51 -7.53
CA ASP A 112 -23.67 15.07 -7.75
C ASP A 112 -24.76 14.38 -6.90
N SER A 113 -24.45 13.21 -6.33
CA SER A 113 -25.39 12.46 -5.50
C SER A 113 -24.76 12.13 -4.15
N LEU A 114 -25.49 12.40 -3.06
CA LEU A 114 -25.09 12.09 -1.70
C LEU A 114 -25.40 10.62 -1.38
N SER A 115 -24.40 9.90 -0.86
CA SER A 115 -24.56 8.52 -0.43
C SER A 115 -23.38 8.11 0.46
N LEU A 116 -23.09 6.81 0.51
CA LEU A 116 -21.93 6.25 1.17
C LEU A 116 -20.70 6.41 0.26
N PHE A 117 -19.64 6.99 0.80
CA PHE A 117 -18.36 7.18 0.13
C PHE A 117 -17.26 6.45 0.90
N ALA A 118 -16.30 5.89 0.17
CA ALA A 118 -15.11 5.31 0.76
C ALA A 118 -13.87 5.67 -0.03
N LEU A 119 -12.81 6.04 0.67
CA LEU A 119 -11.49 6.15 0.10
C LEU A 119 -10.89 4.75 0.01
N THR A 120 -10.54 4.35 -1.21
CA THR A 120 -9.98 3.04 -1.49
C THR A 120 -8.68 3.18 -2.25
N VAL A 121 -7.85 2.15 -2.15
CA VAL A 121 -6.62 2.06 -2.90
C VAL A 121 -6.72 0.85 -3.83
N LEU A 122 -6.59 1.10 -5.13
CA LEU A 122 -6.38 0.06 -6.12
C LEU A 122 -5.05 -0.60 -5.80
N GLU A 123 -5.10 -1.88 -5.45
CA GLU A 123 -3.88 -2.66 -5.21
C GLU A 123 -3.10 -2.64 -6.52
N PRO A 124 -1.88 -2.07 -6.55
CA PRO A 124 -1.06 -2.14 -7.76
C PRO A 124 -0.92 -3.61 -8.09
N GLU A 125 -1.25 -3.97 -9.33
CA GLU A 125 -0.93 -5.30 -9.82
C GLU A 125 0.57 -5.40 -9.65
N LEU A 126 1.00 -6.16 -8.64
CA LEU A 126 2.37 -6.57 -8.56
C LEU A 126 2.52 -7.40 -9.82
N ASP A 127 3.07 -6.80 -10.89
CA ASP A 127 3.75 -7.54 -11.93
C ASP A 127 4.43 -8.67 -11.18
N PRO A 128 4.08 -9.94 -11.47
CA PRO A 128 4.62 -11.03 -10.69
C PRO A 128 6.12 -10.79 -10.68
N THR A 129 6.67 -10.50 -9.50
CA THR A 129 8.11 -10.49 -9.26
C THR A 129 8.60 -11.64 -10.11
N PRO A 130 9.48 -11.43 -11.10
CA PRO A 130 9.98 -12.54 -11.88
C PRO A 130 10.42 -13.52 -10.82
N THR A 131 9.70 -14.64 -10.71
CA THR A 131 10.08 -15.74 -9.83
C THR A 131 11.57 -15.84 -10.07
N PRO A 132 12.45 -15.67 -9.06
CA PRO A 132 13.88 -15.65 -9.32
C PRO A 132 14.11 -16.88 -10.16
N ALA A 133 14.38 -16.66 -11.45
CA ALA A 133 14.40 -17.72 -12.43
C ALA A 133 15.39 -18.67 -11.83
N SER A 134 14.94 -19.86 -11.42
CA SER A 134 15.77 -20.81 -10.71
C SER A 134 17.07 -20.80 -11.46
N THR A 135 18.13 -20.30 -10.82
CA THR A 135 19.45 -20.14 -11.41
C THR A 135 19.62 -21.37 -12.27
N PRO A 136 19.79 -21.27 -13.61
CA PRO A 136 20.05 -22.47 -14.37
C PRO A 136 21.23 -23.09 -13.65
N ALA A 137 21.01 -24.28 -13.09
CA ALA A 137 22.08 -25.07 -12.54
C ALA A 137 23.11 -25.06 -13.65
N GLN A 138 24.20 -24.32 -13.43
CA GLN A 138 25.28 -24.30 -14.39
C GLN A 138 25.68 -25.75 -14.43
N ILE A 139 25.32 -26.42 -15.53
CA ILE A 139 26.00 -27.63 -15.94
C ILE A 139 27.41 -27.12 -16.18
N ALA A 140 28.21 -27.12 -15.12
CA ALA A 140 29.64 -27.10 -15.24
C ALA A 140 29.95 -28.34 -16.07
N LEU A 141 30.22 -28.09 -17.34
CA LEU A 141 31.02 -28.94 -18.20
C LEU A 141 32.15 -29.54 -17.33
N PRO A 142 32.51 -30.83 -17.47
CA PRO A 142 33.66 -31.37 -16.76
C PRO A 142 34.93 -30.64 -17.24
N THR A 143 35.27 -29.54 -16.59
CA THR A 143 36.56 -28.89 -16.73
C THR A 143 37.55 -29.76 -16.00
N SER A 144 38.43 -30.37 -16.80
CA SER A 144 39.61 -31.14 -16.42
C SER A 144 40.21 -30.65 -15.10
N ALA A 145 40.42 -31.61 -14.20
CA ALA A 145 41.10 -31.45 -12.93
C ALA A 145 42.40 -30.62 -13.05
N PRO A 146 42.70 -29.74 -12.08
CA PRO A 146 44.07 -29.28 -11.86
C PRO A 146 44.97 -30.47 -11.49
N PRO A 147 46.25 -30.49 -11.88
CA PRO A 147 47.16 -31.55 -11.45
C PRO A 147 47.31 -31.51 -9.92
N GLU A 148 47.02 -32.67 -9.34
CA GLU A 148 47.30 -33.06 -7.97
C GLU A 148 48.76 -32.76 -7.59
N PRO A 149 49.06 -32.12 -6.44
CA PRO A 149 50.40 -32.21 -5.90
C PRO A 149 50.62 -33.65 -5.44
N THR A 150 51.34 -34.42 -6.26
CA THR A 150 51.78 -35.77 -5.93
C THR A 150 52.49 -35.78 -4.58
N LEU A 151 51.82 -36.32 -3.56
CA LEU A 151 52.47 -36.79 -2.35
C LEU A 151 53.28 -38.03 -2.72
N VAL A 152 54.55 -37.83 -3.05
CA VAL A 152 55.51 -38.93 -3.20
C VAL A 152 55.65 -39.67 -1.86
N PRO A 153 55.45 -41.00 -1.82
CA PRO A 153 55.68 -41.78 -0.62
C PRO A 153 57.16 -42.17 -0.58
N THR A 154 57.89 -41.76 0.46
CA THR A 154 59.17 -42.38 0.79
C THR A 154 59.13 -42.98 2.18
N VAL A 155 59.33 -44.30 2.16
CA VAL A 155 59.38 -45.27 3.25
C VAL A 155 60.70 -45.15 4.05
N SER A 156 60.60 -45.47 5.34
CA SER A 156 61.64 -45.97 6.28
C SER A 156 62.69 -45.02 6.90
N THR A 157 62.53 -44.83 8.22
CA THR A 157 63.46 -45.01 9.37
C THR A 157 65.00 -45.02 9.17
N PRO A 158 65.83 -44.82 10.23
CA PRO A 158 65.59 -44.31 11.60
C PRO A 158 66.58 -43.17 11.98
N ARG A 159 66.57 -42.72 13.25
CA ARG A 159 67.77 -42.59 14.12
C ARG A 159 67.75 -41.35 15.06
N VAL A 160 67.52 -41.68 16.33
CA VAL A 160 68.15 -41.11 17.56
C VAL A 160 67.60 -39.80 18.14
N ARG A 161 66.90 -39.99 19.28
CA ARG A 161 66.66 -39.07 20.40
C ARG A 161 68.01 -38.67 21.04
N PRO A 162 68.24 -37.42 21.51
CA PRO A 162 68.12 -37.11 22.96
C PRO A 162 67.55 -35.69 23.22
N HIS A 163 66.55 -35.56 24.10
CA HIS A 163 66.68 -35.01 25.47
C HIS A 163 66.46 -33.49 25.60
N GLY A 164 65.38 -33.12 26.28
CA GLY A 164 65.15 -31.76 26.79
C GLY A 164 63.75 -31.57 27.36
N ARG A 165 63.58 -31.91 28.63
CA ARG A 165 62.39 -31.90 29.49
C ARG A 165 61.72 -30.51 29.60
N PRO A 166 60.37 -30.38 29.64
CA PRO A 166 59.74 -29.16 30.14
C PRO A 166 59.61 -29.26 31.67
N THR A 167 60.33 -28.41 32.39
CA THR A 167 60.13 -28.25 33.85
C THR A 167 59.08 -27.19 34.11
N ALA A 168 57.93 -27.62 34.61
CA ALA A 168 57.05 -26.80 35.42
C ALA A 168 57.41 -26.97 36.90
N ARG A 169 57.82 -25.88 37.55
CA ARG A 169 57.72 -25.56 38.98
C ARG A 169 58.19 -24.12 39.10
N ARG A 170 57.46 -23.21 39.74
CA ARG A 170 56.92 -23.29 41.09
C ARG A 170 55.77 -22.32 41.28
#